data_AF-A0A6P3Z171-F1
#
_entry.id   AF-A0A6P3Z171-F1
#
_cell.length_a   1.000
_cell.length_b   1.000
_cell.length_c   1.000
_cell.angle_alpha   90.00
_cell.angle_beta   90.00
_cell.angle_gamma   90.00
#
_symmetry.space_group_name_H-M   'P 1'
#
loop_
_entity.id
_entity.type
_entity.pdbx_description
1 polymer ?
#
loop_
_entity_poly.entity_id
_entity_poly.type
_entity_poly.pdbx_seq_one_letter_code
_entity_poly.pdbx_strand_id
1 'polypeptide(L)'
;MIEEIVDNDEAINAKIEFPRLRSLRLRGLPQLLQYCSDHQPKSTTNTSSIPLFNEKDQFPSMEELQLLSLNSLQMIWDMQLLEKFDNNLRRVTVNGCHNLKSLMPSSLCGSLVHLEWLEIGGCKNIREVVSKEESEGQEKPGKILFLQLKSLKLYDLSKLKRFCAGDCIECPSLKELDIKNCRKMETFISNSLPSHIDNENEEIESVNKQPLFVKDKVKFPNLEVLKIHKIDVISEICHGD
;
A
#
# COMPACT_ATOMS: atom_id res chain seq x y z
N MET A 1 38.74 8.38 46.86
CA MET A 1 38.74 6.92 46.65
C MET A 1 37.44 6.44 47.26
N ILE A 2 36.35 6.36 46.50
CA ILE A 2 36.09 5.36 45.45
C ILE A 2 35.39 6.02 44.25
N GLU A 3 35.65 5.45 43.08
CA GLU A 3 35.35 5.90 41.72
C GLU A 3 33.85 5.95 41.39
N GLU A 4 33.43 7.00 40.68
CA GLU A 4 32.20 7.02 39.88
C GLU A 4 32.35 6.03 38.72
N ILE A 5 31.54 4.98 38.72
CA ILE A 5 31.26 4.21 37.51
C ILE A 5 30.29 5.06 36.69
N VAL A 6 30.83 5.83 35.75
CA VAL A 6 30.05 6.38 34.64
C VAL A 6 29.74 5.21 33.72
N ASP A 7 28.56 4.61 33.89
CA ASP A 7 28.04 3.66 32.90
C ASP A 7 27.69 4.46 31.64
N ASN A 8 28.55 4.24 30.66
CA ASN A 8 28.55 4.84 29.35
C ASN A 8 27.51 4.15 28.46
N ASP A 9 26.23 4.48 28.63
CA ASP A 9 25.11 3.95 27.83
C ASP A 9 24.79 4.83 26.59
N GLU A 10 25.82 5.45 25.99
CA GLU A 10 25.72 6.22 24.74
C GLU A 10 25.80 5.36 23.46
N ALA A 11 25.85 4.04 23.59
CA ALA A 11 25.64 3.09 22.50
C ALA A 11 24.41 2.25 22.88
N ILE A 12 23.22 2.43 22.31
CA ILE A 12 22.75 1.79 21.07
C ILE A 12 21.49 2.56 20.61
N ASN A 13 21.65 3.62 19.82
CA ASN A 13 20.54 4.16 19.03
C ASN A 13 21.05 4.59 17.65
N ALA A 14 21.86 3.72 17.03
CA ALA A 14 22.44 3.97 15.73
C ALA A 14 21.32 3.99 14.67
N LYS A 15 20.99 5.19 14.21
CA LYS A 15 20.16 5.43 13.03
C LYS A 15 20.92 4.86 11.82
N ILE A 16 20.41 3.79 11.23
CA ILE A 16 21.00 3.20 10.04
C ILE A 16 20.49 4.00 8.83
N GLU A 17 21.38 4.79 8.24
CA GLU A 17 21.04 5.64 7.10
C GLU A 17 21.75 5.17 5.84
N PHE A 18 20.98 5.07 4.75
CA PHE A 18 21.52 4.75 3.44
C PHE A 18 21.29 5.93 2.48
N PRO A 19 22.03 7.04 2.63
CA PRO A 19 21.70 8.31 1.97
C PRO A 19 21.81 8.26 0.45
N ARG A 20 22.57 7.31 -0.09
CA ARG A 20 22.77 7.11 -1.54
C ARG A 20 22.00 5.91 -2.10
N LEU A 21 21.27 5.16 -1.28
CA LEU A 21 20.54 3.98 -1.76
C LEU A 21 19.34 4.43 -2.59
N ARG A 22 19.39 4.11 -3.88
CA ARG A 22 18.32 4.45 -4.84
C ARG A 22 17.38 3.30 -5.13
N SER A 23 17.83 2.05 -4.98
CA SER A 23 17.06 0.87 -5.34
C SER A 23 17.20 -0.18 -4.24
N LEU A 24 16.09 -0.55 -3.61
CA LEU A 24 16.01 -1.61 -2.61
C LEU A 24 15.20 -2.78 -3.19
N ARG A 25 15.84 -3.94 -3.32
CA ARG A 25 15.20 -5.16 -3.82
C ARG A 25 15.36 -6.28 -2.78
N LEU A 26 14.23 -6.78 -2.28
CA LEU A 26 14.18 -7.88 -1.32
C LEU A 26 13.42 -9.05 -1.95
N ARG A 27 14.04 -10.24 -2.02
CA ARG A 27 13.46 -11.39 -2.71
C ARG A 27 13.66 -12.69 -1.93
N GLY A 28 12.57 -13.45 -1.78
CA GLY A 28 12.63 -14.82 -1.25
C GLY A 28 13.08 -14.86 0.21
N LEU A 29 12.70 -13.87 1.00
CA LEU A 29 12.96 -13.80 2.44
C LEU A 29 11.65 -14.09 3.18
N PRO A 30 11.21 -15.36 3.28
CA PRO A 30 9.88 -15.70 3.77
C PRO A 30 9.70 -15.36 5.26
N GLN A 31 10.78 -15.27 6.03
CA GLN A 31 10.77 -14.95 7.47
C GLN A 31 11.05 -13.46 7.77
N LEU A 32 11.33 -12.64 6.75
CA LEU A 32 11.62 -11.22 6.98
C LEU A 32 10.35 -10.49 7.44
N LEU A 33 10.42 -9.90 8.62
CA LEU A 33 9.36 -9.06 9.19
C LEU A 33 9.70 -7.57 9.06
N GLN A 34 10.95 -7.21 9.29
CA GLN A 34 11.41 -5.82 9.39
C GLN A 34 12.79 -5.67 8.74
N TYR A 35 13.09 -4.48 8.22
CA TYR A 35 14.37 -4.16 7.60
C TYR A 35 15.47 -3.98 8.65
N CYS A 36 15.20 -3.18 9.69
CA CYS A 36 16.08 -3.02 10.85
C CYS A 36 15.29 -3.30 12.14
N SER A 37 15.75 -4.24 12.97
CA SER A 37 15.12 -4.56 14.25
C SER A 37 15.59 -3.57 15.32
N ASP A 38 14.67 -3.02 16.09
CA ASP A 38 15.04 -2.40 17.36
C ASP A 38 15.36 -3.49 18.39
N HIS A 39 16.34 -3.28 19.27
CA HIS A 39 16.58 -4.16 20.42
C HIS A 39 15.62 -3.88 21.58
N GLN A 40 14.71 -2.90 21.43
CA GLN A 40 13.64 -2.65 22.38
C GLN A 40 12.29 -2.46 21.69
N PRO A 41 11.27 -3.29 22.00
CA PRO A 41 9.91 -3.03 21.55
C PRO A 41 9.35 -1.84 22.34
N LYS A 42 9.45 -0.63 21.80
CA LYS A 42 8.59 0.49 22.22
C LYS A 42 7.24 0.32 21.53
N SER A 43 6.43 -0.60 22.05
CA SER A 43 5.03 -0.74 21.70
C SER A 43 4.25 0.43 22.30
N THR A 44 3.96 1.46 21.52
CA THR A 44 2.94 2.46 21.87
C THR A 44 1.79 2.53 20.87
N THR A 45 1.73 1.64 19.88
CA THR A 45 0.58 1.56 18.97
C THR A 45 -0.11 0.22 19.14
N ASN A 46 -1.41 0.25 19.44
CA ASN A 46 -2.29 -0.91 19.59
C ASN A 46 -2.54 -1.67 18.26
N THR A 47 -1.60 -1.60 17.31
CA THR A 47 -1.67 -2.23 15.99
C THR A 47 -0.81 -3.48 15.97
N SER A 48 -1.44 -4.65 15.78
CA SER A 48 -0.84 -5.99 15.86
C SER A 48 0.13 -6.37 14.71
N SER A 49 0.66 -5.40 13.96
CA SER A 49 1.50 -5.66 12.77
C SER A 49 2.76 -4.78 12.76
N ILE A 50 3.91 -5.41 12.51
CA ILE A 50 5.23 -4.74 12.44
C ILE A 50 5.47 -4.25 10.99
N PRO A 51 5.77 -2.96 10.75
CA PRO A 51 6.08 -2.45 9.43
C PRO A 51 7.50 -2.84 8.97
N LEU A 52 7.71 -2.99 7.65
CA LEU A 52 9.04 -3.26 7.07
C LEU A 52 10.04 -2.16 7.41
N PHE A 53 9.62 -0.91 7.24
CA PHE A 53 10.42 0.27 7.56
C PHE A 53 9.92 0.91 8.85
N ASN A 54 10.83 1.26 9.75
CA ASN A 54 10.56 1.96 11.00
C ASN A 54 11.06 3.41 10.96
N GLU A 55 10.75 4.20 12.01
CA GLU A 55 11.15 5.62 12.13
C GLU A 55 12.65 5.92 11.96
N LYS A 56 13.53 4.93 12.19
CA LYS A 56 14.98 5.09 12.08
C LYS A 56 15.49 4.83 10.65
N ASP A 57 14.71 4.14 9.83
CA ASP A 57 15.06 3.80 8.46
C ASP A 57 14.86 5.01 7.55
N GLN A 58 15.97 5.65 7.16
CA GLN A 58 15.94 6.78 6.22
C GLN A 58 16.58 6.43 4.88
N PHE A 59 15.76 6.56 3.84
CA PHE A 59 16.17 6.35 2.45
C PHE A 59 15.88 7.60 1.61
N PRO A 60 16.56 8.73 1.87
CA PRO A 60 16.24 10.02 1.26
C PRO A 60 16.39 10.02 -0.27
N SER A 61 17.18 9.09 -0.83
CA SER A 61 17.39 8.97 -2.28
C SER A 61 16.69 7.78 -2.92
N MET A 62 15.81 7.05 -2.21
CA MET A 62 15.20 5.84 -2.77
C MET A 62 14.24 6.17 -3.91
N GLU A 63 14.50 5.59 -5.08
CA GLU A 63 13.73 5.75 -6.31
C GLU A 63 12.95 4.47 -6.66
N GLU A 64 13.43 3.30 -6.24
CA GLU A 64 12.84 2.00 -6.56
C GLU A 64 12.75 1.08 -5.33
N LEU A 65 11.57 0.54 -5.10
CA LEU A 65 11.31 -0.50 -4.11
C LEU A 65 10.73 -1.75 -4.78
N GLN A 66 11.41 -2.87 -4.62
CA GLN A 66 10.96 -4.17 -5.13
C GLN A 66 10.91 -5.21 -4.02
N LEU A 67 9.72 -5.74 -3.74
CA LEU A 67 9.48 -6.74 -2.70
C LEU A 67 8.90 -8.00 -3.35
N LEU A 68 9.60 -9.12 -3.24
CA LEU A 68 9.26 -10.37 -3.92
C LEU A 68 9.24 -11.53 -2.94
N SER A 69 8.09 -12.20 -2.81
CA SER A 69 7.93 -13.42 -2.00
C SER A 69 8.33 -13.25 -0.53
N LEU A 70 7.98 -12.10 0.07
CA LEU A 70 8.17 -11.82 1.50
C LEU A 70 6.93 -12.27 2.28
N ASN A 71 6.79 -13.58 2.51
CA ASN A 71 5.53 -14.14 2.99
C ASN A 71 5.18 -13.77 4.43
N SER A 72 6.14 -13.47 5.31
CA SER A 72 5.85 -12.97 6.66
C SER A 72 5.53 -11.48 6.73
N LEU A 73 5.77 -10.72 5.64
CA LEU A 73 5.54 -9.28 5.60
C LEU A 73 4.04 -8.96 5.64
N GLN A 74 3.62 -8.20 6.65
CA GLN A 74 2.21 -7.80 6.82
C GLN A 74 1.94 -6.33 6.46
N MET A 75 2.95 -5.47 6.60
CA MET A 75 2.86 -4.02 6.44
C MET A 75 4.21 -3.47 5.96
N ILE A 76 4.22 -2.54 5.00
CA ILE A 76 5.47 -1.95 4.48
C ILE A 76 5.83 -0.67 5.23
N TRP A 77 4.85 0.23 5.40
CA TRP A 77 5.05 1.58 5.90
C TRP A 77 4.45 1.75 7.29
N ASP A 78 5.19 2.42 8.17
CA ASP A 78 4.65 2.95 9.43
C ASP A 78 3.91 4.27 9.18
N MET A 79 2.79 4.48 9.86
CA MET A 79 2.02 5.74 9.83
C MET A 79 2.83 6.92 10.36
N GLN A 80 3.73 6.69 11.31
CA GLN A 80 4.57 7.74 11.92
C GLN A 80 5.69 8.22 10.98
N LEU A 81 5.97 7.47 9.91
CA LEU A 81 6.98 7.81 8.91
C LEU A 81 6.50 8.84 7.88
N LEU A 82 5.20 9.07 7.79
CA LEU A 82 4.56 9.74 6.65
C LEU A 82 4.91 11.22 6.51
N GLU A 83 5.17 11.90 7.62
CA GLU A 83 5.58 13.32 7.63
C GLU A 83 7.09 13.50 7.36
N LYS A 84 7.88 12.43 7.47
CA LYS A 84 9.36 12.47 7.44
C LYS A 84 9.94 11.95 6.11
N PHE A 85 9.10 11.44 5.22
CA PHE A 85 9.55 10.81 3.98
C PHE A 85 9.53 11.82 2.82
N ASP A 86 10.64 12.51 2.60
CA ASP A 86 10.90 13.21 1.34
C ASP A 86 11.13 12.16 0.24
N ASN A 87 10.04 11.76 -0.42
CA ASN A 87 10.06 10.52 -1.17
C ASN A 87 10.40 10.71 -2.65
N ASN A 88 11.64 10.36 -3.00
CA ASN A 88 12.09 10.24 -4.39
C ASN A 88 11.57 8.97 -5.10
N LEU A 89 10.71 8.18 -4.45
CA LEU A 89 10.24 6.89 -4.96
C LEU A 89 9.42 7.06 -6.23
N ARG A 90 9.94 6.49 -7.32
CA ARG A 90 9.35 6.49 -8.65
C ARG A 90 8.73 5.16 -9.00
N ARG A 91 9.23 4.06 -8.45
CA ARG A 91 8.81 2.70 -8.83
C ARG A 91 8.59 1.82 -7.60
N VAL A 92 7.40 1.23 -7.51
CA VAL A 92 7.07 0.22 -6.51
C VAL A 92 6.60 -1.04 -7.20
N THR A 93 7.21 -2.17 -6.86
CA THR A 93 6.81 -3.49 -7.34
C THR A 93 6.73 -4.47 -6.17
N VAL A 94 5.54 -5.01 -5.91
CA VAL A 94 5.31 -5.98 -4.83
C VAL A 94 4.68 -7.24 -5.42
N ASN A 95 5.37 -8.37 -5.35
CA ASN A 95 4.85 -9.62 -5.91
C ASN A 95 4.99 -10.79 -4.94
N GLY A 96 3.92 -11.56 -4.76
CA GLY A 96 3.93 -12.78 -3.97
C GLY A 96 4.13 -12.57 -2.47
N CYS A 97 3.88 -11.38 -1.93
CA CYS A 97 3.90 -11.12 -0.48
C CYS A 97 2.53 -11.49 0.10
N HIS A 98 2.32 -12.78 0.39
CA HIS A 98 0.96 -13.30 0.62
C HIS A 98 0.25 -12.76 1.86
N ASN A 99 0.99 -12.41 2.93
CA ASN A 99 0.41 -11.88 4.17
C ASN A 99 0.29 -10.35 4.23
N LEU A 100 0.73 -9.65 3.17
CA LEU A 100 0.60 -8.20 3.08
C LEU A 100 -0.89 -7.82 3.05
N LYS A 101 -1.31 -6.95 3.97
CA LYS A 101 -2.72 -6.56 4.16
C LYS A 101 -3.15 -5.41 3.25
N SER A 102 -2.28 -4.43 3.09
CA SER A 102 -2.39 -3.31 2.16
C SER A 102 -1.00 -2.87 1.71
N LEU A 103 -0.91 -2.12 0.62
CA LEU A 103 0.37 -1.58 0.17
C LEU A 103 0.75 -0.33 0.96
N MET A 104 -0.21 0.58 1.16
CA MET A 104 0.02 1.84 1.83
C MET A 104 -1.28 2.42 2.43
N PRO A 105 -1.18 3.24 3.47
CA PRO A 105 -2.29 4.06 3.95
C PRO A 105 -2.61 5.21 2.98
N SER A 106 -3.85 5.71 3.04
CA SER A 106 -4.32 6.83 2.22
C SER A 106 -3.51 8.12 2.40
N SER A 107 -3.08 8.42 3.63
CA SER A 107 -2.25 9.58 3.97
C SER A 107 -0.89 9.59 3.28
N LEU A 108 -0.34 8.41 2.91
CA LEU A 108 0.92 8.34 2.16
C LEU A 108 0.74 8.80 0.70
N CYS A 109 -0.44 8.67 0.11
CA CYS A 109 -0.62 8.93 -1.32
C CYS A 109 -0.22 10.36 -1.70
N GLY A 110 -0.49 11.33 -0.84
CA GLY A 110 -0.15 12.74 -1.06
C GLY A 110 1.36 13.04 -1.05
N SER A 111 2.17 12.23 -0.36
CA SER A 111 3.64 12.43 -0.32
C SER A 111 4.38 11.68 -1.43
N LEU A 112 3.74 10.71 -2.09
CA LEU A 112 4.28 9.98 -3.25
C LEU A 112 4.16 10.77 -4.56
N VAL A 113 4.53 12.05 -4.53
CA VAL A 113 4.36 12.99 -5.66
C VAL A 113 5.19 12.61 -6.89
N HIS A 114 6.25 11.82 -6.72
CA HIS A 114 7.14 11.36 -7.78
C HIS A 114 6.88 9.92 -8.24
N LEU A 115 5.89 9.21 -7.68
CA LEU A 115 5.62 7.83 -8.04
C LEU A 115 5.11 7.74 -9.48
N GLU A 116 5.83 7.01 -10.34
CA GLU A 116 5.54 6.85 -11.76
C GLU A 116 5.01 5.45 -12.11
N TRP A 117 5.43 4.42 -11.38
CA TRP A 117 5.08 3.03 -11.62
C TRP A 117 4.66 2.33 -10.34
N LEU A 118 3.47 1.75 -10.35
CA LEU A 118 2.99 0.90 -9.28
C LEU A 118 2.53 -0.46 -9.83
N GLU A 119 3.12 -1.53 -9.34
CA GLU A 119 2.78 -2.90 -9.71
C GLU A 119 2.64 -3.81 -8.50
N ILE A 120 1.52 -4.55 -8.44
CA ILE A 120 1.23 -5.49 -7.37
C ILE A 120 0.73 -6.80 -7.97
N GLY A 121 1.38 -7.90 -7.61
CA GLY A 121 1.13 -9.23 -8.17
C GLY A 121 0.98 -10.30 -7.09
N GLY A 122 0.07 -11.26 -7.24
CA GLY A 122 0.08 -12.51 -6.47
C GLY A 122 0.04 -12.37 -4.93
N CYS A 123 -0.40 -11.24 -4.39
CA CYS A 123 -0.53 -11.00 -2.96
C CYS A 123 -1.94 -11.42 -2.50
N LYS A 124 -2.03 -12.48 -1.71
CA LYS A 124 -3.30 -13.20 -1.46
C LYS A 124 -4.22 -12.51 -0.45
N ASN A 125 -3.67 -11.73 0.48
CA ASN A 125 -4.44 -11.10 1.56
C ASN A 125 -4.71 -9.60 1.37
N ILE A 126 -4.24 -9.00 0.27
CA ILE A 126 -4.58 -7.61 -0.07
C ILE A 126 -6.07 -7.56 -0.43
N ARG A 127 -6.85 -6.81 0.36
CA ARG A 127 -8.26 -6.48 0.07
C ARG A 127 -8.42 -5.11 -0.58
N GLU A 128 -7.53 -4.20 -0.21
CA GLU A 128 -7.40 -2.87 -0.76
C GLU A 128 -5.91 -2.52 -0.86
N VAL A 129 -5.51 -1.89 -1.97
CA VAL A 129 -4.13 -1.48 -2.18
C VAL A 129 -3.80 -0.29 -1.30
N VAL A 130 -4.69 0.71 -1.32
CA VAL A 130 -4.62 1.89 -0.46
C VAL A 130 -5.69 1.77 0.61
N SER A 131 -5.26 1.60 1.87
CA SER A 131 -6.16 1.41 3.01
C SER A 131 -6.53 2.71 3.70
N LYS A 132 -7.75 2.78 4.22
CA LYS A 132 -8.18 3.88 5.09
C LYS A 132 -7.59 3.71 6.49
N GLU A 133 -7.30 4.82 7.14
CA GLU A 133 -6.82 4.84 8.52
C GLU A 133 -7.98 4.75 9.53
N GLU A 134 -7.83 3.87 10.51
CA GLU A 134 -8.71 3.76 11.67
C GLU A 134 -8.18 4.67 12.80
N SER A 135 -8.28 5.98 12.64
CA SER A 135 -7.96 6.93 13.72
C SER A 135 -9.22 7.64 14.19
N GLU A 136 -9.51 7.50 15.49
CA GLU A 136 -10.56 8.25 16.18
C GLU A 136 -10.31 9.75 16.02
N GLY A 137 -11.18 10.45 15.28
CA GLY A 137 -11.15 11.92 15.15
C GLY A 137 -10.54 12.50 13.87
N GLN A 138 -10.02 11.70 12.94
CA GLN A 138 -9.67 12.19 11.59
C GLN A 138 -10.90 12.12 10.67
N GLU A 139 -11.39 13.29 10.29
CA GLU A 139 -12.60 13.45 9.48
C GLU A 139 -12.37 13.03 8.02
N LYS A 140 -13.00 11.91 7.66
CA LYS A 140 -13.37 11.46 6.31
C LYS A 140 -12.22 11.02 5.38
N PRO A 141 -12.45 9.96 4.58
CA PRO A 141 -11.48 9.52 3.58
C PRO A 141 -11.36 10.58 2.49
N GLY A 142 -10.24 11.32 2.51
CA GLY A 142 -9.99 12.41 1.56
C GLY A 142 -9.83 11.96 0.11
N LYS A 143 -9.74 12.96 -0.77
CA LYS A 143 -9.35 12.78 -2.17
C LYS A 143 -7.95 12.16 -2.27
N ILE A 144 -7.84 11.06 -3.01
CA ILE A 144 -6.56 10.39 -3.30
C ILE A 144 -5.97 10.99 -4.58
N LEU A 145 -4.68 11.30 -4.56
CA LEU A 145 -4.01 11.97 -5.66
C LEU A 145 -2.67 11.30 -5.95
N PHE A 146 -2.47 10.85 -7.19
CA PHE A 146 -1.17 10.41 -7.70
C PHE A 146 -0.79 11.25 -8.92
N LEU A 147 -0.02 12.31 -8.70
CA LEU A 147 0.27 13.32 -9.72
C LEU A 147 1.09 12.77 -10.90
N GLN A 148 2.10 11.95 -10.62
CA GLN A 148 3.07 11.48 -11.62
C GLN A 148 2.90 10.00 -12.01
N LEU A 149 1.88 9.31 -11.46
CA LEU A 149 1.70 7.88 -11.73
C LEU A 149 1.31 7.68 -13.18
N LYS A 150 2.17 6.99 -13.94
CA LYS A 150 2.03 6.72 -15.37
C LYS A 150 1.51 5.31 -15.65
N SER A 151 1.87 4.34 -14.80
CA SER A 151 1.48 2.93 -14.96
C SER A 151 1.02 2.35 -13.63
N LEU A 152 -0.20 1.80 -13.63
CA LEU A 152 -0.78 1.05 -12.51
C LEU A 152 -1.14 -0.38 -12.95
N LYS A 153 -0.58 -1.37 -12.26
CA LYS A 153 -0.68 -2.79 -12.62
C LYS A 153 -1.08 -3.63 -11.43
N LEU A 154 -2.20 -4.35 -11.55
CA LEU A 154 -2.78 -5.19 -10.51
C LEU A 154 -3.00 -6.60 -11.07
N TYR A 155 -2.28 -7.59 -10.53
CA TYR A 155 -2.25 -8.94 -11.09
C TYR A 155 -2.49 -10.00 -10.01
N ASP A 156 -3.38 -10.95 -10.30
CA ASP A 156 -3.56 -12.16 -9.48
C ASP A 156 -3.86 -11.87 -8.00
N LEU A 157 -4.63 -10.81 -7.71
CA LEU A 157 -5.01 -10.39 -6.36
C LEU A 157 -6.38 -10.99 -5.99
N SER A 158 -6.36 -12.22 -5.49
CA SER A 158 -7.57 -13.05 -5.29
C SER A 158 -8.58 -12.51 -4.29
N LYS A 159 -8.14 -11.69 -3.31
CA LYS A 159 -9.02 -11.08 -2.30
C LYS A 159 -9.23 -9.58 -2.50
N LEU A 160 -8.69 -8.99 -3.58
CA LEU A 160 -8.85 -7.56 -3.84
C LEU A 160 -10.33 -7.26 -4.09
N LYS A 161 -10.89 -6.37 -3.26
CA LYS A 161 -12.26 -5.87 -3.38
C LYS A 161 -12.29 -4.50 -4.05
N ARG A 162 -11.31 -3.65 -3.77
CA ARG A 162 -11.17 -2.31 -4.36
C ARG A 162 -9.72 -1.86 -4.46
N PHE A 163 -9.41 -0.87 -5.30
CA PHE A 163 -8.06 -0.29 -5.33
C PHE A 163 -7.82 0.55 -4.08
N CYS A 164 -8.73 1.46 -3.75
CA CYS A 164 -8.56 2.36 -2.61
C CYS A 164 -9.86 2.63 -1.84
N ALA A 165 -9.72 2.82 -0.52
CA ALA A 165 -10.78 3.37 0.30
C ALA A 165 -10.70 4.91 0.31
N GLY A 166 -11.64 5.58 -0.35
CA GLY A 166 -11.54 7.02 -0.68
C GLY A 166 -12.85 7.61 -1.20
N ASP A 167 -12.97 8.94 -1.17
CA ASP A 167 -14.11 9.64 -1.80
C ASP A 167 -13.95 9.76 -3.32
N CYS A 168 -12.78 10.18 -3.79
CA CYS A 168 -12.41 10.22 -5.19
C CYS A 168 -10.89 9.99 -5.37
N ILE A 169 -10.50 9.56 -6.57
CA ILE A 169 -9.11 9.38 -6.98
C ILE A 169 -8.83 10.10 -8.29
N GLU A 170 -7.72 10.84 -8.32
CA GLU A 170 -7.24 11.52 -9.50
C GLU A 170 -5.80 11.10 -9.81
N CYS A 171 -5.57 10.63 -11.03
CA CYS A 171 -4.24 10.29 -11.53
C CYS A 171 -4.04 11.01 -12.88
N PRO A 172 -3.68 12.31 -12.87
CA PRO A 172 -3.61 13.11 -14.09
C PRO A 172 -2.57 12.61 -15.09
N SER A 173 -1.51 11.91 -14.64
CA SER A 173 -0.46 11.40 -15.54
C SER A 173 -0.63 9.94 -15.96
N LEU A 174 -1.71 9.27 -15.54
CA LEU A 174 -1.89 7.83 -15.76
C LEU A 174 -2.11 7.53 -17.23
N LYS A 175 -1.19 6.76 -17.84
CA LYS A 175 -1.22 6.34 -19.24
C LYS A 175 -1.65 4.88 -19.38
N GLU A 176 -1.23 4.01 -18.48
CA GLU A 176 -1.56 2.58 -18.50
C GLU A 176 -2.21 2.14 -17.18
N LEU A 177 -3.38 1.50 -17.30
CA LEU A 177 -4.04 0.76 -16.23
C LEU A 177 -4.26 -0.67 -16.70
N ASP A 178 -3.69 -1.63 -15.97
CA ASP A 178 -3.81 -3.06 -16.27
C ASP A 178 -4.24 -3.83 -15.02
N ILE A 179 -5.44 -4.43 -15.09
CA ILE A 179 -6.02 -5.22 -14.02
C ILE A 179 -6.31 -6.62 -14.56
N LYS A 180 -5.59 -7.62 -14.05
CA LYS A 180 -5.67 -9.01 -14.51
C LYS A 180 -5.91 -9.96 -13.35
N ASN A 181 -6.92 -10.82 -13.47
CA ASN A 181 -7.21 -11.90 -12.52
C ASN A 181 -7.46 -11.41 -11.08
N CYS A 182 -8.08 -10.23 -10.93
CA CYS A 182 -8.58 -9.69 -9.67
C CYS A 182 -10.09 -9.99 -9.53
N ARG A 183 -10.42 -11.28 -9.47
CA ARG A 183 -11.80 -11.79 -9.70
C ARG A 183 -12.86 -11.22 -8.75
N LYS A 184 -12.49 -10.93 -7.51
CA LYS A 184 -13.38 -10.42 -6.46
C LYS A 184 -13.45 -8.88 -6.40
N MET A 185 -12.84 -8.17 -7.35
CA MET A 185 -12.81 -6.70 -7.34
C MET A 185 -14.18 -6.14 -7.72
N GLU A 186 -14.84 -5.48 -6.77
CA GLU A 186 -16.21 -4.98 -6.86
C GLU A 186 -16.29 -3.55 -7.42
N THR A 187 -15.31 -2.71 -7.09
CA THR A 187 -15.23 -1.32 -7.55
C THR A 187 -13.79 -0.83 -7.49
N PHE A 188 -13.44 0.24 -8.19
CA PHE A 188 -12.11 0.83 -8.09
C PHE A 188 -11.93 1.61 -6.79
N ILE A 189 -12.94 2.39 -6.38
CA ILE A 189 -12.89 3.25 -5.19
C ILE A 189 -14.23 3.24 -4.46
N SER A 190 -14.19 3.15 -3.13
CA SER A 190 -15.36 3.32 -2.28
C SER A 190 -14.96 3.81 -0.90
N ASN A 191 -15.79 4.63 -0.25
CA ASN A 191 -15.58 5.12 1.10
C ASN A 191 -16.26 4.24 2.18
N SER A 192 -16.98 3.19 1.79
CA SER A 192 -17.61 2.25 2.73
C SER A 192 -16.55 1.45 3.49
N LEU A 193 -16.78 1.12 4.76
CA LEU A 193 -15.94 0.14 5.46
C LEU A 193 -15.95 -1.19 4.69
N PRO A 194 -14.83 -1.93 4.67
CA PRO A 194 -14.84 -3.31 4.20
C PRO A 194 -15.93 -4.07 4.98
N SER A 195 -16.76 -4.85 4.29
CA SER A 195 -17.61 -5.81 4.99
C SER A 195 -16.69 -6.77 5.75
N HIS A 196 -16.69 -6.70 7.08
CA HIS A 196 -15.92 -7.60 7.96
C HIS A 196 -16.49 -9.04 7.99
N ILE A 197 -17.45 -9.34 7.12
CA ILE A 197 -18.04 -10.67 7.02
C ILE A 197 -17.16 -11.46 6.07
N ASP A 198 -16.12 -12.09 6.62
CA ASP A 198 -15.49 -13.23 5.97
C ASP A 198 -16.28 -14.47 6.37
N ASN A 199 -17.42 -14.69 5.73
CA ASN A 199 -17.96 -16.04 5.73
C ASN A 199 -17.07 -16.86 4.79
N GLU A 200 -16.30 -17.80 5.35
CA GLU A 200 -15.50 -18.77 4.58
C GLU A 200 -16.36 -19.67 3.66
N ASN A 201 -17.69 -19.49 3.69
CA ASN A 201 -18.72 -20.19 2.91
C ASN A 201 -19.58 -19.25 2.03
N GLU A 202 -19.02 -18.25 1.36
CA GLU A 202 -19.80 -17.50 0.36
C GLU A 202 -19.90 -18.27 -0.97
N GLU A 203 -20.91 -19.14 -1.04
CA GLU A 203 -21.72 -19.27 -2.24
C GLU A 203 -22.16 -17.87 -2.65
N ILE A 204 -21.90 -17.53 -3.92
CA ILE A 204 -22.36 -16.36 -4.68
C ILE A 204 -23.49 -15.58 -3.97
N GLU A 205 -23.14 -14.74 -2.98
CA GLU A 205 -24.10 -13.82 -2.38
C GLU A 205 -24.40 -12.74 -3.42
N SER A 206 -25.70 -12.45 -3.58
CA SER A 206 -26.31 -11.68 -4.65
C SER A 206 -25.40 -10.58 -5.20
N VAL A 207 -24.96 -10.75 -6.45
CA VAL A 207 -24.05 -9.81 -7.11
C VAL A 207 -24.77 -8.48 -7.27
N ASN A 208 -24.57 -7.56 -6.33
CA ASN A 208 -24.76 -6.13 -6.55
C ASN A 208 -23.71 -5.71 -7.59
N LYS A 209 -24.00 -6.01 -8.85
CA LYS A 209 -23.11 -5.69 -9.96
C LYS A 209 -23.01 -4.17 -10.05
N GLN A 210 -21.89 -3.63 -9.60
CA GLN A 210 -21.58 -2.21 -9.68
C GLN A 210 -20.57 -1.96 -10.81
N PRO A 211 -20.53 -0.73 -11.34
CA PRO A 211 -19.45 -0.32 -12.23
C PRO A 211 -18.10 -0.42 -11.56
N LEU A 212 -17.08 -0.81 -12.33
CA LEU A 212 -15.69 -0.72 -11.87
C LEU A 212 -15.32 0.74 -11.56
N PHE A 213 -15.68 1.68 -12.44
CA PHE A 213 -15.45 3.11 -12.27
C PHE A 213 -16.77 3.85 -12.07
N VAL A 214 -16.92 4.47 -10.91
CA VAL A 214 -18.03 5.39 -10.63
C VAL A 214 -17.68 6.76 -11.20
N LYS A 215 -18.55 7.32 -12.06
CA LYS A 215 -18.43 8.67 -12.61
C LYS A 215 -18.24 9.69 -11.48
N ASP A 216 -17.43 10.72 -11.76
CA ASP A 216 -16.99 11.78 -10.83
C ASP A 216 -16.06 11.35 -9.69
N LYS A 217 -15.99 10.06 -9.35
CA LYS A 217 -15.06 9.53 -8.33
C LYS A 217 -13.70 9.13 -8.89
N VAL A 218 -13.62 8.82 -10.19
CA VAL A 218 -12.38 8.36 -10.83
C VAL A 218 -12.02 9.28 -11.99
N LYS A 219 -10.85 9.92 -11.94
CA LYS A 219 -10.39 10.84 -12.99
C LYS A 219 -9.01 10.46 -13.52
N PHE A 220 -8.98 9.90 -14.72
CA PHE A 220 -7.77 9.52 -15.46
C PHE A 220 -7.74 10.20 -16.85
N PRO A 221 -7.55 11.53 -16.91
CA PRO A 221 -7.73 12.31 -18.15
C PRO A 221 -6.77 11.93 -19.28
N ASN A 222 -5.63 11.31 -18.97
CA ASN A 222 -4.58 10.95 -19.94
C ASN A 222 -4.42 9.42 -20.13
N LEU A 223 -5.45 8.63 -19.78
CA LEU A 223 -5.40 7.18 -19.90
C LEU A 223 -5.37 6.75 -21.38
N GLU A 224 -4.25 6.15 -21.80
CA GLU A 224 -4.02 5.70 -23.19
C GLU A 224 -4.33 4.20 -23.34
N VAL A 225 -4.07 3.40 -22.30
CA VAL A 225 -4.18 1.94 -22.32
C VAL A 225 -4.96 1.47 -21.09
N LEU A 226 -6.13 0.88 -21.34
CA LEU A 226 -6.92 0.19 -20.33
C LEU A 226 -7.01 -1.30 -20.66
N LYS A 227 -6.49 -2.14 -19.75
CA LYS A 227 -6.57 -3.60 -19.84
C LYS A 227 -7.31 -4.11 -18.61
N ILE A 228 -8.43 -4.78 -18.83
CA ILE A 228 -9.21 -5.43 -17.79
C ILE A 228 -9.46 -6.86 -18.22
N HIS A 229 -9.04 -7.83 -17.40
CA HIS A 229 -9.18 -9.24 -17.71
C HIS A 229 -9.45 -10.05 -16.44
N LYS A 230 -10.46 -10.93 -16.47
CA LYS A 230 -10.83 -11.82 -15.34
C LYS A 230 -11.17 -11.06 -14.05
N ILE A 231 -12.17 -10.18 -14.15
CA ILE A 231 -12.90 -9.60 -13.00
C ILE A 231 -14.33 -10.14 -13.10
N ASP A 232 -14.80 -10.85 -12.08
CA ASP A 232 -16.00 -11.70 -12.21
C ASP A 232 -17.28 -10.98 -11.71
N VAL A 233 -17.13 -9.94 -10.87
CA VAL A 233 -18.24 -9.36 -10.09
C VAL A 233 -18.76 -8.00 -10.61
N ILE A 234 -18.12 -7.41 -11.64
CA ILE A 234 -18.56 -6.13 -12.23
C ILE A 234 -19.59 -6.35 -13.37
N SER A 235 -20.61 -5.49 -13.48
CA SER A 235 -21.54 -5.49 -14.63
C SER A 235 -21.02 -4.67 -15.81
N GLU A 236 -20.28 -3.60 -15.51
CA GLU A 236 -19.89 -2.58 -16.47
C GLU A 236 -18.57 -1.92 -16.04
N ILE A 237 -17.86 -1.33 -16.99
CA ILE A 237 -16.55 -0.69 -16.72
C ILE A 237 -16.76 0.71 -16.12
N CYS A 238 -17.67 1.50 -16.67
CA CYS A 238 -18.01 2.82 -16.17
C CYS A 238 -19.54 2.94 -16.12
N HIS A 239 -20.08 3.52 -15.06
CA HIS A 239 -21.46 3.99 -15.04
C HIS A 239 -21.48 5.49 -15.18
N GLY A 240 -22.32 6.02 -16.07
CA GLY A 240 -22.61 7.43 -16.16
C GLY A 240 -24.03 7.66 -16.61
N ASP A 241 -24.72 8.61 -15.96
CA ASP A 241 -25.96 9.20 -16.46
C ASP A 241 -25.81 9.73 -17.89
#